data_AF-A0A7J6XAS3-F1
#
_entry.id   AF-A0A7J6XAS3-F1
#
_cell.length_a   1.000
_cell.length_b   1.000
_cell.length_c   1.000
_cell.angle_alpha   90.00
_cell.angle_beta   90.00
_cell.angle_gamma   90.00
#
_symmetry.space_group_name_H-M   'P 1'
#
loop_
_entity.id
_entity.type
_entity.pdbx_description
1 polymer ?
#
loop_
_entity_poly.entity_id
_entity_poly.type
_entity_poly.pdbx_seq_one_letter_code
_entity_poly.pdbx_strand_id
1 'polypeptide(L)'
;MFAHAVRAYLGMSKAKRVAKLEIYRSFGWSDDEIRLAIRNQPTCICISEDKLRVGLDFFMNKMNWERQQLAKTPNVLALSLEKR
;
A
#
# COMPACT_ATOMS: atom_id res chain seq x y z
N MET A 1 8.32 14.40 1.68
CA MET A 1 7.78 13.02 1.58
C MET A 1 8.27 12.26 0.35
N PHE A 2 8.23 12.84 -0.86
CA PHE A 2 8.69 12.16 -2.10
C PHE A 2 10.15 11.68 -2.03
N ALA A 3 11.11 12.57 -1.71
CA ALA A 3 12.52 12.19 -1.58
C ALA A 3 12.78 11.10 -0.52
N HIS A 4 12.00 11.11 0.57
CA HIS A 4 12.10 10.11 1.63
C HIS A 4 11.56 8.75 1.16
N ALA A 5 10.44 8.73 0.45
CA ALA A 5 9.90 7.54 -0.18
C ALA A 5 10.83 6.97 -1.25
N VAL A 6 11.43 7.83 -2.09
CA VAL A 6 12.42 7.42 -3.09
C VAL A 6 13.65 6.83 -2.42
N ARG A 7 14.19 7.48 -1.38
CA ARG A 7 15.33 6.95 -0.62
C ARG A 7 15.01 5.61 0.03
N ALA A 8 13.85 5.48 0.68
CA ALA A 8 13.40 4.25 1.29
C ALA A 8 13.19 3.15 0.23
N TYR A 9 12.57 3.48 -0.90
CA TYR A 9 12.38 2.58 -2.03
C TYR A 9 13.72 2.09 -2.58
N LEU A 10 14.65 2.99 -2.88
CA LEU A 10 16.01 2.67 -3.35
C LEU A 10 16.77 1.78 -2.36
N GLY A 11 16.61 2.00 -1.05
CA GLY A 11 17.21 1.17 -0.01
C GLY A 11 16.57 -0.21 0.20
N MET A 12 15.39 -0.48 -0.36
CA MET A 12 14.76 -1.80 -0.28
C MET A 12 15.33 -2.76 -1.33
N SER A 13 15.56 -4.01 -0.92
CA SER A 13 15.91 -5.08 -1.85
C SER A 13 14.79 -5.33 -2.85
N LYS A 14 15.14 -5.81 -4.05
CA LYS A 14 14.18 -6.18 -5.09
C LYS A 14 13.15 -7.19 -4.56
N ALA A 15 13.58 -8.16 -3.77
CA ALA A 15 12.71 -9.16 -3.14
C ALA A 15 11.63 -8.51 -2.26
N LYS A 16 11.99 -7.55 -1.40
CA LYS A 16 11.02 -6.81 -0.57
C LYS A 16 10.02 -6.00 -1.39
N ARG A 17 10.47 -5.41 -2.50
CA ARG A 17 9.57 -4.68 -3.41
C ARG A 17 8.57 -5.62 -4.06
N VAL A 18 9.04 -6.77 -4.58
CA VAL A 18 8.18 -7.80 -5.19
C VAL A 18 7.18 -8.34 -4.18
N ALA A 19 7.62 -8.72 -2.98
CA ALA A 19 6.74 -9.25 -1.92
C ALA A 19 5.57 -8.31 -1.61
N LYS A 20 5.80 -6.99 -1.56
CA LYS A 20 4.74 -6.00 -1.35
C LYS A 20 3.77 -5.90 -2.50
N LEU A 21 4.25 -5.98 -3.75
CA LEU A 21 3.37 -5.99 -4.93
C LEU A 21 2.51 -7.25 -4.95
N GLU A 22 3.08 -8.40 -4.58
CA GLU A 22 2.33 -9.66 -4.47
C GLU A 22 1.23 -9.59 -3.40
N ILE A 23 1.44 -8.86 -2.29
CA ILE A 23 0.37 -8.60 -1.32
C ILE A 23 -0.77 -7.85 -1.99
N TYR A 24 -0.53 -6.72 -2.68
CA TYR A 24 -1.63 -6.02 -3.37
C TYR A 24 -2.39 -6.94 -4.35
N ARG A 25 -1.65 -7.74 -5.13
CA ARG A 25 -2.22 -8.70 -6.08
C ARG A 25 -3.05 -9.79 -5.40
N SER A 26 -2.64 -10.28 -4.23
CA SER A 26 -3.43 -11.27 -3.46
C SER A 26 -4.76 -10.70 -2.97
N PHE A 27 -4.87 -9.37 -2.83
CA PHE A 27 -6.12 -8.66 -2.57
C PHE A 27 -6.85 -8.25 -3.87
N GLY A 28 -6.46 -8.81 -5.02
CA GLY A 28 -7.13 -8.60 -6.30
C GLY A 28 -6.81 -7.27 -6.97
N TRP A 29 -5.79 -6.52 -6.52
CA TRP A 29 -5.40 -5.28 -7.19
C TRP A 29 -4.72 -5.54 -8.52
N SER A 30 -5.05 -4.72 -9.52
CA SER A 30 -4.36 -4.66 -10.80
C SER A 30 -3.06 -3.86 -10.71
N ASP A 31 -2.14 -4.10 -11.64
CA ASP A 31 -0.88 -3.34 -11.72
C ASP A 31 -1.13 -1.84 -11.95
N ASP A 32 -2.24 -1.45 -12.58
CA ASP A 32 -2.61 -0.04 -12.77
C ASP A 32 -3.08 0.60 -11.46
N GLU A 33 -3.90 -0.09 -10.67
CA GLU A 33 -4.32 0.38 -9.34
C GLU A 33 -3.12 0.52 -8.39
N ILE A 34 -2.20 -0.44 -8.44
CA ILE A 34 -0.98 -0.40 -7.62
C ILE A 34 -0.10 0.79 -8.04
N ARG A 35 0.10 1.00 -9.36
CA ARG A 35 0.85 2.15 -9.88
C ARG A 35 0.20 3.47 -9.49
N LEU A 36 -1.14 3.55 -9.54
CA LEU A 36 -1.89 4.73 -9.12
C LEU A 36 -1.68 5.03 -7.63
N ALA A 37 -1.77 4.02 -6.77
CA ALA A 37 -1.51 4.17 -5.34
C ALA A 37 -0.08 4.66 -5.05
N ILE A 38 0.93 4.06 -5.68
CA ILE A 38 2.32 4.46 -5.49
C ILE A 38 2.56 5.88 -6.02
N ARG A 39 1.94 6.25 -7.15
CA ARG A 39 2.04 7.60 -7.70
C ARG A 39 1.42 8.65 -6.77
N ASN A 40 0.25 8.35 -6.22
CA ASN A 40 -0.47 9.26 -5.32
C ASN A 40 0.21 9.40 -3.96
N GLN A 41 0.72 8.29 -3.41
CA GLN A 41 1.47 8.30 -2.15
C GLN A 41 2.64 7.32 -2.21
N PRO A 42 3.84 7.78 -2.63
CA PRO A 42 5.02 6.90 -2.74
C PRO A 42 5.42 6.23 -1.42
N THR A 43 5.05 6.79 -0.27
CA THR A 43 5.36 6.18 1.03
C THR A 43 4.50 4.94 1.33
N CYS A 44 3.45 4.64 0.57
CA CYS A 44 2.62 3.46 0.79
C CYS A 44 3.42 2.15 0.60
N ILE A 45 4.42 2.17 -0.29
CA ILE A 45 5.32 1.03 -0.49
C ILE A 45 6.33 0.86 0.66
N CYS A 46 6.47 1.86 1.52
CA CYS A 46 7.36 1.82 2.68
C CYS A 46 6.69 1.15 3.91
N ILE A 47 5.37 0.94 3.90
CA ILE A 47 4.61 0.30 4.97
C ILE A 47 5.06 -1.16 5.16
N SER A 48 5.19 -1.67 6.39
CA SER A 48 5.55 -3.08 6.62
C SER A 48 4.53 -4.02 5.96
N GLU A 49 4.97 -5.22 5.57
CA GLU A 49 4.08 -6.19 4.91
C GLU A 49 2.88 -6.57 5.77
N ASP A 50 3.07 -6.75 7.09
CA ASP A 50 1.97 -7.05 8.02
C ASP A 50 0.97 -5.91 8.10
N LYS A 51 1.44 -4.67 8.24
CA LYS A 51 0.56 -3.50 8.28
C LYS A 51 -0.19 -3.31 6.96
N LEU A 52 0.44 -3.63 5.83
CA LEU A 52 -0.20 -3.59 4.53
C LEU A 52 -1.32 -4.62 4.43
N ARG A 53 -1.08 -5.88 4.84
CA ARG A 53 -2.10 -6.94 4.86
C ARG A 53 -3.29 -6.57 5.76
N VAL A 54 -3.02 -6.13 6.99
CA VAL A 54 -4.06 -5.74 7.96
C VAL A 54 -4.85 -4.55 7.45
N GLY A 55 -4.20 -3.55 6.85
CA GLY A 55 -4.88 -2.40 6.26
C GLY A 55 -5.78 -2.77 5.09
N LEU A 56 -5.27 -3.54 4.13
CA LEU A 56 -6.08 -3.97 2.99
C LEU A 56 -7.27 -4.82 3.42
N ASP A 57 -7.07 -5.77 4.34
CA ASP A 57 -8.16 -6.58 4.90
C ASP A 57 -9.21 -5.70 5.60
N PHE A 58 -8.78 -4.78 6.45
CA PHE A 58 -9.69 -3.88 7.16
C PHE A 58 -10.53 -3.04 6.19
N PHE A 59 -9.90 -2.33 5.26
CA PHE A 59 -10.64 -1.42 4.38
C PHE A 59 -11.49 -2.17 3.36
N MET A 60 -10.98 -3.26 2.77
CA MET A 60 -11.70 -3.99 1.74
C MET A 60 -12.76 -4.92 2.30
N ASN A 61 -12.46 -5.67 3.36
CA ASN A 61 -13.36 -6.70 3.89
C ASN A 61 -14.26 -6.21 5.03
N LYS A 62 -13.78 -5.29 5.89
CA LYS A 62 -14.63 -4.75 6.98
C LYS A 62 -15.39 -3.49 6.58
N MET A 63 -14.73 -2.58 5.86
CA MET A 63 -15.32 -1.29 5.47
C MET A 63 -15.95 -1.33 4.07
N ASN A 64 -15.84 -2.43 3.32
CA ASN A 64 -16.30 -2.59 1.94
C ASN A 64 -15.81 -1.47 1.00
N TRP A 65 -14.60 -0.95 1.22
CA TRP A 65 -14.03 0.04 0.31
C TRP A 65 -13.61 -0.61 -1.00
N GLU A 66 -13.88 0.10 -2.09
CA GLU A 66 -13.42 -0.32 -3.40
C GLU A 66 -11.91 -0.09 -3.56
N ARG A 67 -11.26 -0.98 -4.31
CA ARG A 67 -9.83 -0.88 -4.64
C ARG A 67 -9.49 0.45 -5.30
N GLN A 68 -10.32 0.93 -6.22
CA GLN A 68 -10.11 2.23 -6.87
C GLN A 68 -10.17 3.40 -5.89
N GLN A 69 -11.01 3.32 -4.85
CA GLN A 69 -11.06 4.34 -3.80
C GLN A 69 -9.76 4.31 -2.99
N LEU A 70 -9.31 3.13 -2.57
CA LEU A 70 -8.04 2.96 -1.86
C LEU A 70 -6.83 3.39 -2.70
N ALA A 71 -6.83 3.14 -4.00
CA ALA A 71 -5.76 3.56 -4.90
C ALA A 71 -5.67 5.09 -5.07
N LYS A 72 -6.79 5.79 -4.88
CA LYS A 72 -6.84 7.27 -4.84
C LYS A 72 -6.43 7.82 -3.48
N THR A 73 -6.65 7.09 -2.39
CA THR A 73 -6.31 7.50 -1.01
C THR A 73 -5.41 6.50 -0.26
N PRO A 74 -4.25 6.09 -0.82
CA PRO A 74 -3.37 5.07 -0.23
C PRO A 74 -2.71 5.49 1.10
N ASN A 75 -2.82 6.76 1.49
CA ASN A 75 -2.37 7.25 2.78
C ASN A 75 -3.11 6.60 3.95
N VAL A 76 -4.36 6.15 3.76
CA VAL A 76 -5.14 5.48 4.82
C VAL A 76 -4.48 4.17 5.29
N LEU A 77 -3.75 3.49 4.39
CA LEU A 77 -2.97 2.29 4.72
C LEU A 77 -1.76 2.59 5.61
N ALA A 78 -1.24 3.83 5.55
CA ALA A 78 -0.10 4.25 6.35
C ALA A 78 -0.51 4.67 7.78
N LEU A 79 -1.79 5.01 8.00
CA LEU A 79 -2.31 5.38 9.31
C LEU A 79 -2.33 4.16 10.25
N SER A 80 -2.15 4.36 11.55
CA SER A 80 -2.27 3.30 12.54
C SER A 80 -3.76 2.97 12.75
N LEU A 81 -4.16 1.75 12.40
CA LEU A 81 -5.51 1.24 12.63
C LEU A 81 -5.84 1.09 14.12
N GLU A 82 -4.83 1.05 15.00
CA GLU A 82 -5.00 0.89 16.46
C GLU A 82 -5.63 2.11 17.17
N LYS A 83 -5.86 3.24 16.49
CA LYS A 83 -6.35 4.48 17.14
C LYS A 83 -7.73 4.96 16.68
N ARG A 84 -8.52 4.16 15.95
CA ARG A 84 -9.89 4.54 15.56
C ARG A 84 -10.83 3.35 15.54
#